data_AF-A0A352VC66-F1
#
_entry.id   AF-A0A352VC66-F1
#
_cell.length_a   1.000
_cell.length_b   1.000
_cell.length_c   1.000
_cell.angle_alpha   90.00
_cell.angle_beta   90.00
_cell.angle_gamma   90.00
#
_symmetry.space_group_name_H-M   'P 1'
#
loop_
_entity.id
_entity.type
_entity.pdbx_description
1 polymer ?
#
loop_
_entity_poly.entity_id
_entity_poly.type
_entity_poly.pdbx_seq_one_letter_code
_entity_poly.pdbx_strand_id
1 'polypeptide(L)' 'MSQNSIYTFLQKNDDKAFTLSSIQKKFNSDITKKVIQLVKYGIIQYRNGIVDYPKKHNVAVKYYYVGKPKEYIPEPKVLL' A
#
# COMPACT_ATOMS: atom_id res chain seq x y z
N MET A 1 -2.86 -26.98 8.12
CA MET A 1 -2.69 -25.52 7.97
C MET A 1 -3.41 -25.06 6.70
N SER A 2 -4.59 -24.44 6.79
CA SER A 2 -5.35 -24.00 5.60
C SER A 2 -4.91 -22.61 5.16
N GLN A 3 -4.49 -22.48 3.90
CA GLN A 3 -4.09 -21.21 3.27
C GLN A 3 -5.24 -20.18 3.25
N ASN A 4 -4.98 -18.95 3.69
CA ASN A 4 -5.90 -17.82 3.59
C ASN A 4 -6.12 -17.42 2.12
N SER A 5 -7.21 -17.88 1.51
CA SER A 5 -7.50 -17.75 0.08
C SER A 5 -7.71 -16.31 -0.43
N ILE A 6 -8.18 -15.40 0.42
CA ILE A 6 -8.36 -13.97 0.08
C ILE A 6 -7.02 -13.24 -0.01
N TYR A 7 -6.11 -13.53 0.92
CA TYR A 7 -4.77 -12.96 0.92
C TYR A 7 -4.02 -13.33 -0.36
N THR A 8 -3.98 -14.62 -0.70
CA THR A 8 -3.30 -15.08 -1.92
C THR A 8 -3.93 -14.48 -3.19
N PHE A 9 -5.24 -14.27 -3.21
CA PHE A 9 -5.92 -13.63 -4.33
C PHE A 9 -5.51 -12.16 -4.49
N LEU A 10 -5.50 -11.39 -3.40
CA LEU A 10 -5.11 -9.97 -3.40
C LEU A 10 -3.61 -9.82 -3.68
N GLN A 11 -2.77 -10.69 -3.13
CA GLN A 11 -1.33 -10.71 -3.38
C GLN A 11 -0.99 -11.01 -4.86
N LYS A 12 -1.75 -11.90 -5.53
CA LYS A 12 -1.57 -12.20 -6.97
C LYS A 12 -2.07 -11.08 -7.89
N ASN A 13 -2.84 -10.14 -7.36
CA ASN A 13 -3.41 -9.01 -8.09
C ASN A 13 -3.02 -7.71 -7.37
N ASP A 14 -1.77 -7.60 -6.94
CA ASP A 14 -1.27 -6.45 -6.18
C ASP A 14 -1.26 -5.15 -7.00
N ASP A 15 -1.35 -5.27 -8.33
CA ASP A 15 -1.54 -4.17 -9.26
C ASP A 15 -2.98 -3.66 -9.36
N LYS A 16 -3.95 -4.35 -8.76
CA LYS A 16 -5.38 -4.06 -8.91
C LYS A 16 -6.04 -3.76 -7.57
N ALA A 17 -6.93 -2.79 -7.61
CA ALA A 17 -7.82 -2.47 -6.52
C ALA A 17 -9.18 -3.13 -6.77
N PHE A 18 -9.75 -3.78 -5.75
CA PHE A 18 -11.02 -4.50 -5.85
C PHE A 18 -12.04 -3.89 -4.90
N THR A 19 -13.31 -3.81 -5.29
CA THR A 19 -14.35 -3.45 -4.32
C THR A 19 -14.64 -4.63 -3.38
N LEU A 20 -15.06 -4.34 -2.15
CA LEU A 20 -15.48 -5.38 -1.20
C LEU A 20 -16.53 -6.32 -1.82
N SER A 21 -17.50 -5.76 -2.55
CA SER A 21 -18.56 -6.51 -3.22
C SER A 21 -18.04 -7.43 -4.32
N SER A 22 -17.02 -7.00 -5.08
CA SER A 22 -16.37 -7.86 -6.10
C SER A 22 -15.70 -9.07 -5.47
N ILE A 23 -15.03 -8.88 -4.32
CA ILE A 23 -14.38 -9.98 -3.60
C ILE A 23 -15.44 -10.90 -2.98
N GLN A 24 -16.49 -10.35 -2.37
CA GLN A 24 -17.62 -11.13 -1.84
C GLN A 24 -18.25 -12.04 -2.92
N LYS A 25 -18.51 -11.48 -4.12
CA LYS A 25 -19.02 -12.25 -5.26
C LYS A 25 -18.06 -13.38 -5.67
N LYS A 26 -16.75 -13.12 -5.65
CA LYS A 26 -15.75 -14.12 -6.05
C LYS A 26 -15.63 -15.29 -5.08
N PHE A 27 -15.76 -15.04 -3.79
CA PHE A 27 -15.64 -16.08 -2.76
C PHE A 27 -16.99 -16.67 -2.34
N ASN A 28 -18.11 -16.16 -2.89
CA ASN A 28 -19.48 -16.52 -2.54
C ASN A 28 -19.69 -16.65 -1.02
N SER A 29 -19.11 -15.72 -0.25
CA SER A 29 -19.02 -15.80 1.20
C SER A 29 -18.92 -14.41 1.81
N ASP A 30 -19.40 -14.26 3.05
CA ASP A 30 -19.19 -13.04 3.83
C ASP A 30 -17.74 -12.96 4.28
N ILE A 31 -16.97 -12.17 3.53
CA ILE A 31 -15.56 -11.90 3.79
C ILE A 31 -15.33 -10.73 4.74
N THR A 32 -16.37 -10.03 5.21
CA THR A 32 -16.25 -8.75 5.92
C THR A 32 -15.35 -8.89 7.14
N LYS A 33 -15.57 -9.94 7.96
CA LYS A 33 -14.71 -10.25 9.12
C LYS A 33 -13.25 -10.51 8.72
N LYS A 34 -13.03 -11.22 7.61
CA LYS A 34 -11.69 -11.53 7.10
C LYS A 34 -11.00 -10.28 6.59
N VAL A 35 -11.70 -9.41 5.85
CA VAL A 35 -11.18 -8.14 5.37
C VAL A 35 -10.80 -7.23 6.54
N ILE A 36 -11.67 -7.11 7.55
CA ILE A 36 -11.38 -6.35 8.78
C ILE A 36 -10.12 -6.90 9.47
N GLN A 37 -9.99 -8.23 9.60
CA GLN A 37 -8.78 -8.84 10.16
C GLN A 37 -7.54 -8.51 9.32
N LEU A 38 -7.60 -8.69 8.00
CA LEU A 38 -6.47 -8.42 7.10
C LEU A 38 -6.04 -6.93 7.13
N VAL A 39 -7.00 -6.01 7.24
CA VAL A 39 -6.74 -4.58 7.43
C VAL A 39 -6.08 -4.31 8.79
N LYS A 40 -6.60 -4.91 9.86
CA LYS A 40 -6.04 -4.78 11.22
C LYS A 40 -4.59 -5.28 11.30
N TYR A 41 -4.25 -6.34 10.57
CA TYR A 41 -2.89 -6.85 10.46
C TYR A 41 -2.00 -6.09 9.47
N GLY A 42 -2.52 -5.04 8.81
CA GLY A 42 -1.79 -4.26 7.80
C GLY A 42 -1.45 -5.05 6.53
N ILE A 43 -2.14 -6.18 6.31
CA ILE A 43 -1.90 -7.07 5.16
C ILE A 43 -2.51 -6.47 3.89
N ILE A 44 -3.65 -5.78 4.02
CA ILE A 44 -4.38 -5.11 2.93
C ILE A 44 -4.78 -3.70 3.36
N GLN A 45 -4.98 -2.80 2.42
CA GLN A 45 -5.57 -1.50 2.69
C GLN A 45 -7.04 -1.49 2.28
N TYR A 46 -7.86 -0.79 3.05
CA TYR A 46 -9.25 -0.54 2.72
C TYR A 46 -9.51 0.96 2.75
N ARG A 47 -9.87 1.53 1.60
CA ARG A 47 -10.14 2.96 1.43
C ARG A 47 -11.36 3.15 0.53
N ASN A 48 -12.33 3.93 0.99
CA ASN A 48 -13.51 4.32 0.19
C ASN A 48 -14.24 3.14 -0.49
N GLY A 49 -14.42 2.00 0.21
CA GLY A 49 -15.07 0.80 -0.35
C GLY A 49 -14.17 -0.10 -1.20
N ILE A 50 -12.93 0.33 -1.43
CA ILE A 50 -11.92 -0.37 -2.22
C ILE A 50 -10.95 -1.07 -1.28
N VAL A 51 -10.65 -2.32 -1.61
CA VAL A 51 -9.65 -3.18 -0.99
C VAL A 51 -8.48 -3.29 -1.97
N ASP A 52 -7.29 -2.89 -1.53
CA ASP A 52 -6.06 -3.03 -2.29
C ASP A 52 -5.00 -3.78 -1.48
N TYR A 53 -4.16 -4.53 -2.18
CA TYR A 53 -2.98 -5.11 -1.57
C TYR A 53 -1.89 -4.03 -1.52
N PRO A 54 -1.33 -3.67 -0.35
CA PRO A 54 -0.23 -2.73 -0.26
C PRO A 54 0.92 -3.30 -1.07
N LYS A 55 1.15 -2.75 -2.26
CA LYS A 55 2.41 -2.93 -2.96
C LYS A 55 3.48 -2.54 -1.96
N LYS A 56 4.31 -3.51 -1.57
CA LYS A 56 5.64 -3.22 -1.04
C LYS A 56 6.28 -2.37 -2.12
N HIS A 57 6.16 -1.06 -1.98
CA HIS A 57 7.01 -0.16 -2.71
C HIS A 57 8.39 -0.62 -2.29
N ASN A 58 9.09 -1.23 -3.23
CA ASN A 58 10.52 -1.10 -3.33
C ASN A 58 10.72 0.41 -3.30
N VAL A 59 10.85 0.99 -2.10
CA VAL A 59 11.14 2.40 -1.94
C VAL A 59 12.59 2.51 -2.35
N ALA A 60 12.83 2.46 -3.66
CA ALA A 60 13.88 3.25 -4.24
C ALA A 60 13.50 4.68 -3.88
N VAL A 61 13.92 5.13 -2.70
CA VAL A 61 14.08 6.54 -2.40
C VAL A 61 15.16 7.03 -3.35
N LYS A 62 14.83 7.17 -4.64
CA LYS A 62 15.52 8.12 -5.49
C LYS A 62 15.14 9.46 -4.89
N TYR A 63 16.03 10.00 -4.08
CA TYR A 63 16.09 11.43 -3.80
C TYR A 63 16.23 12.12 -5.16
N TYR A 64 15.11 12.38 -5.84
CA TYR A 64 15.07 13.36 -6.90
C TYR A 64 15.25 14.71 -6.22
N TYR A 65 16.49 15.20 -6.23
CA TYR A 65 16.80 16.61 -6.04
C TYR A 65 16.06 17.37 -7.13
N VAL A 66 14.82 17.79 -6.86
CA VAL A 66 14.08 18.68 -7.74
C VAL A 66 14.68 20.06 -7.54
N GLY A 67 15.41 20.52 -8.56
CA GLY A 67 16.08 21.80 -8.56
C GLY A 67 15.14 22.93 -8.14
N LYS A 68 15.49 23.57 -7.01
CA LYS A 68 15.24 25.01 -6.88
C LYS A 68 16.23 25.73 -7.82
N PRO A 69 15.85 26.83 -8.48
CA PRO A 69 16.84 27.70 -9.12
C PRO A 69 17.91 28.04 -8.07
N LYS A 70 19.18 28.03 -8.48
CA LYS A 70 20.34 28.33 -7.63
C LYS A 70 20.14 29.66 -6.91
N GLU A 71 19.60 29.62 -5.70
CA GLU A 71 19.76 30.71 -4.75
C GLU A 71 21.04 30.41 -3.98
N TYR A 72 22.02 31.29 -4.19
CA TYR A 72 23.31 31.27 -3.53
C TYR A 72 23.10 31.46 -2.02
N ILE A 73 23.25 30.38 -1.25
CA ILE A 73 23.31 30.42 0.21
C ILE A 73 24.79 30.56 0.56
N PRO A 74 25.25 31.67 1.16
CA PRO A 74 26.66 31.81 1.53
C PRO A 74 27.04 30.78 2.60
N GLU A 75 28.22 30.18 2.44
CA GLU A 75 28.77 29.16 3.34
C GLU A 75 28.78 29.67 4.80
N PRO A 76 28.27 28.91 5.78
CA PRO A 76 28.44 29.26 7.18
C PRO A 76 29.90 29.08 7.57
N LYS A 77 30.56 30.20 7.88
CA LYS A 77 31.87 30.23 8.55
C LYS A 77 31.85 29.29 9.76
N VAL A 78 32.74 28.30 9.75
CA VAL A 78 33.06 27.50 10.94
C VAL A 78 33.78 28.44 11.92
N LEU A 79 33.10 28.79 13.01
CA LEU A 79 33.71 29.36 14.20
C LEU A 79 33.82 28.21 15.20
N LEU A 80 35.03 27.68 15.35
CA LEU A 80 35.70 27.23 16.58
C LEU A 80 37.03 26.56 16.22
#